data_AF-A0A269PUB5-F1
#
_entry.id   AF-A0A269PUB5-F1
#
_cell.length_a   1.000
_cell.length_b   1.000
_cell.length_c   1.000
_cell.angle_alpha   90.00
_cell.angle_beta   90.00
_cell.angle_gamma   90.00
#
_symmetry.space_group_name_H-M   'P 1'
#
loop_
_entity.id
_entity.type
_entity.pdbx_description
1 polymer ?
#
loop_
_entity_poly.entity_id
_entity_poly.type
_entity_poly.pdbx_seq_one_letter_code
_entity_poly.pdbx_strand_id
1 'polypeptide(L)'
;MIMKKQSGFTLIELIIVVIILGLLAATALPRFLEVTDQAEEASIEGVAGGFAAAIGLVRAQWELEGRPNGESGAPNKTLVTYDTLQMGVDGTIGYPTARSTEGDSRATQMSKNKCQQVFNDVLQSAPSNSIGALQADVQDNRYLIRLDENSGNDQCIYYLTNSLDINNIPVDGTIKANTRGFTYLPQTGQVLVFN
;
A
#
# COMPACT_ATOMS: atom_id res chain seq x y z
N MET A 1 29.07 -50.90 -38.48
CA MET A 1 28.26 -49.93 -37.71
C MET A 1 27.71 -50.65 -36.49
N ILE A 2 28.21 -50.37 -35.29
CA ILE A 2 27.72 -51.03 -34.06
C ILE A 2 26.42 -50.34 -33.65
N MET A 3 25.27 -51.01 -33.83
CA MET A 3 23.98 -50.57 -33.30
C MET A 3 24.02 -50.70 -31.77
N LYS A 4 24.17 -49.58 -31.06
CA LYS A 4 23.97 -49.53 -29.61
C LYS A 4 22.52 -49.88 -29.32
N LYS A 5 22.27 -50.95 -28.57
CA LYS A 5 20.94 -51.25 -28.03
C LYS A 5 20.53 -50.10 -27.10
N GLN A 6 19.45 -49.41 -27.41
CA GLN A 6 18.85 -48.43 -26.53
C GLN A 6 18.18 -49.18 -25.37
N SER A 7 18.79 -49.11 -24.18
CA SER A 7 18.17 -49.58 -22.94
C SER A 7 16.95 -48.71 -22.68
N GLY A 8 15.75 -49.29 -22.76
CA GLY A 8 14.52 -48.61 -22.33
C GLY A 8 14.57 -48.36 -20.81
N PHE A 9 13.88 -47.30 -20.37
CA PHE A 9 13.67 -47.00 -18.95
C PHE A 9 12.75 -48.06 -18.33
N THR A 10 13.02 -48.48 -17.09
CA THR A 10 12.15 -49.48 -16.43
C THR A 10 10.93 -48.80 -15.80
N LEU A 11 9.79 -49.49 -15.76
CA LEU A 11 8.58 -48.96 -15.13
C LEU A 11 8.78 -48.65 -13.63
N ILE A 12 9.57 -49.48 -12.93
CA ILE A 12 9.84 -49.29 -11.50
C ILE A 12 10.66 -48.02 -11.24
N GLU A 13 11.59 -47.69 -12.12
CA GLU A 13 12.45 -46.52 -12.02
C GLU A 13 11.62 -45.23 -12.19
N LEU A 14 10.64 -45.24 -13.09
CA LEU A 14 9.70 -44.14 -13.24
C LEU A 14 8.79 -44.00 -12.01
N ILE A 15 8.32 -45.11 -11.43
CA ILE A 15 7.48 -45.09 -10.22
C ILE A 15 8.25 -44.53 -9.01
N ILE A 16 9.50 -44.94 -8.81
CA ILE A 16 10.31 -44.44 -7.70
C ILE A 16 10.55 -42.93 -7.84
N VAL A 17 10.79 -42.43 -9.06
CA VAL A 17 10.97 -40.99 -9.30
C VAL A 17 9.74 -40.19 -8.91
N VAL A 18 8.54 -40.60 -9.32
CA VAL A 18 7.31 -39.87 -8.96
C VAL A 18 7.00 -39.94 -7.47
N ILE A 19 7.34 -41.04 -6.79
CA ILE A 19 7.21 -41.17 -5.33
C ILE A 19 8.15 -40.19 -4.61
N ILE A 20 9.42 -40.12 -5.04
CA ILE A 20 10.41 -39.20 -4.46
C ILE A 20 9.96 -37.75 -4.68
N LEU A 21 9.54 -37.39 -5.90
CA LEU A 21 9.01 -36.06 -6.20
C LEU A 21 7.77 -35.73 -5.36
N GLY A 22 6.89 -36.71 -5.13
CA GLY A 22 5.71 -36.54 -4.27
C GLY A 22 6.07 -36.23 -2.81
N LEU A 23 7.07 -36.92 -2.25
CA LEU A 23 7.51 -36.69 -0.87
C LEU A 23 8.23 -35.34 -0.71
N LEU A 24 9.04 -34.95 -1.69
CA LEU A 24 9.68 -33.63 -1.71
C LEU A 24 8.64 -32.51 -1.84
N ALA A 25 7.64 -32.67 -2.70
CA ALA A 25 6.57 -31.69 -2.87
C ALA A 25 5.73 -31.53 -1.59
N ALA A 26 5.39 -32.63 -0.90
CA ALA A 26 4.58 -32.60 0.32
C ALA A 26 5.24 -31.82 1.46
N THR A 27 6.58 -31.83 1.54
CA THR A 27 7.33 -31.11 2.58
C THR A 27 7.74 -29.69 2.17
N ALA A 28 7.99 -29.44 0.88
CA ALA A 28 8.41 -28.13 0.39
C ALA A 28 7.25 -27.14 0.20
N LEU A 29 6.07 -27.62 -0.23
CA LEU A 29 4.94 -26.76 -0.59
C LEU A 29 4.43 -25.89 0.58
N PRO A 30 4.23 -26.39 1.82
CA PRO A 30 3.75 -25.56 2.92
C PRO A 30 4.71 -24.42 3.25
N ARG A 31 6.02 -24.72 3.27
CA ARG A 31 7.05 -23.71 3.52
C ARG A 31 7.11 -22.62 2.45
N PHE A 32 6.85 -22.99 1.19
CA PHE A 32 6.86 -22.03 0.09
C PHE A 32 5.75 -20.98 0.24
N LEU A 33 4.55 -21.40 0.68
CA LEU A 33 3.42 -20.49 0.92
C LEU A 33 3.68 -19.54 2.10
N GLU A 34 4.28 -20.02 3.19
CA GLU A 34 4.65 -19.18 4.34
C GLU A 34 5.67 -18.10 3.96
N VAL A 35 6.65 -18.42 3.11
CA VAL A 35 7.65 -17.45 2.65
C VAL A 35 7.02 -16.35 1.80
N THR A 36 6.04 -16.68 0.97
CA THR A 36 5.32 -15.66 0.19
C THR A 36 4.52 -14.72 1.08
N ASP A 37 3.84 -15.24 2.12
CA ASP A 37 3.11 -14.43 3.08
C ASP A 37 4.03 -13.47 3.85
N GLN A 38 5.15 -13.99 4.35
CA GLN A 38 6.15 -13.16 5.06
C GLN A 38 6.78 -12.10 4.15
N ALA A 39 6.99 -12.42 2.87
CA ALA A 39 7.53 -11.48 1.90
C ALA A 39 6.54 -10.34 1.59
N GLU A 40 5.24 -10.64 1.53
CA GLU A 40 4.20 -9.63 1.37
C GLU A 40 4.11 -8.72 2.60
N GLU A 41 4.10 -9.28 3.81
CA GLU A 41 4.08 -8.53 5.06
C GLU A 41 5.30 -7.60 5.20
N ALA A 42 6.51 -8.15 5.00
CA ALA A 42 7.74 -7.36 5.02
C ALA A 42 7.75 -6.25 3.95
N SER A 43 7.13 -6.50 2.80
CA SER A 43 6.98 -5.45 1.78
C SER A 43 6.02 -4.35 2.22
N ILE A 44 4.90 -4.69 2.85
CA ILE A 44 3.95 -3.70 3.36
C ILE A 44 4.64 -2.84 4.44
N GLU A 45 5.34 -3.48 5.38
CA GLU A 45 6.10 -2.78 6.41
C GLU A 45 7.17 -1.85 5.82
N GLY A 46 7.87 -2.30 4.77
CA GLY A 46 8.85 -1.47 4.07
C GLY A 46 8.24 -0.21 3.45
N VAL A 47 7.10 -0.34 2.77
CA VAL A 47 6.38 0.79 2.17
C VAL A 47 5.80 1.70 3.27
N ALA A 48 5.15 1.13 4.28
CA ALA A 48 4.55 1.87 5.39
C ALA A 48 5.60 2.63 6.20
N GLY A 49 6.76 2.02 6.47
CA GLY A 49 7.88 2.66 7.16
C GLY A 49 8.48 3.84 6.37
N GLY A 50 8.67 3.66 5.05
CA GLY A 50 9.10 4.75 4.17
C GLY A 50 8.08 5.88 4.10
N PHE A 51 6.79 5.54 4.04
CA PHE A 51 5.69 6.49 4.05
C PHE A 51 5.61 7.29 5.36
N ALA A 52 5.74 6.62 6.51
CA ALA A 52 5.78 7.26 7.83
C ALA A 52 6.97 8.22 7.97
N ALA A 53 8.16 7.82 7.49
CA ALA A 53 9.33 8.68 7.47
C ALA A 53 9.11 9.93 6.61
N ALA A 54 8.53 9.77 5.42
CA ALA A 54 8.22 10.88 4.52
C ALA A 54 7.20 11.85 5.11
N ILE A 55 6.14 11.34 5.75
CA ILE A 55 5.18 12.16 6.52
C ILE A 55 5.90 12.98 7.61
N GLY A 56 6.81 12.35 8.33
CA GLY A 56 7.62 13.01 9.36
C GLY A 56 8.47 14.15 8.80
N LEU A 57 9.04 13.98 7.61
CA LEU A 57 9.80 15.03 6.93
C LEU A 57 8.91 16.19 6.48
N VAL A 58 7.72 15.91 5.94
CA VAL A 58 6.75 16.97 5.57
C VAL A 58 6.33 17.76 6.81
N ARG A 59 6.05 17.09 7.93
CA ARG A 59 5.74 17.76 9.19
C ARG A 59 6.92 18.58 9.71
N ALA A 60 8.15 18.07 9.61
CA ALA A 60 9.34 18.82 9.99
C ALA A 60 9.49 20.10 9.16
N GLN A 61 9.21 20.04 7.86
CA GLN A 61 9.20 21.22 6.99
C GLN A 61 8.16 22.26 7.45
N TRP A 62 6.95 21.83 7.80
CA TRP A 62 5.92 22.73 8.33
C TRP A 62 6.38 23.45 9.62
N GLU A 63 7.07 22.74 10.51
CA GLU A 63 7.66 23.33 11.72
C GLU A 63 8.76 24.36 11.37
N LEU A 64 9.62 24.06 10.40
CA LEU A 64 10.69 24.95 9.94
C LEU A 64 10.17 26.21 9.26
N GLU A 65 9.04 26.12 8.56
CA GLU A 65 8.35 27.26 7.95
C GLU A 65 7.59 28.12 8.97
N GLY A 66 7.70 27.81 10.27
CA GLY A 66 7.11 28.59 11.34
C GLY A 66 5.64 28.30 11.58
N ARG A 67 5.19 27.06 11.27
CA ARG A 67 3.80 26.63 11.40
C ARG A 67 2.84 27.52 10.62
N PRO A 68 3.00 27.61 9.28
CA PRO A 68 2.05 28.36 8.48
C PRO A 68 0.66 27.81 8.77
N ASN A 69 -0.26 28.71 9.07
CA ASN A 69 -1.67 28.43 9.19
C ASN A 69 -2.33 29.10 7.99
N GLY A 70 -2.89 28.27 7.11
CA GLY A 70 -3.47 28.71 5.84
C GLY A 70 -4.51 29.81 5.98
N GLU A 71 -4.91 30.38 4.85
CA GLU A 71 -5.93 31.42 4.83
C GLU A 71 -7.23 30.93 5.50
N SER A 72 -7.85 31.78 6.33
CA SER A 72 -9.12 31.47 7.02
C SER A 72 -10.35 31.41 6.10
N GLY A 73 -10.15 31.30 4.78
CA GLY A 73 -11.17 31.20 3.75
C GLY A 73 -11.41 29.77 3.28
N ALA A 74 -12.38 29.59 2.38
CA ALA A 74 -12.62 28.31 1.70
C ALA A 74 -12.07 28.38 0.26
N PRO A 75 -11.16 27.48 -0.15
CA PRO A 75 -10.59 26.39 0.64
C PRO A 75 -9.54 26.87 1.66
N ASN A 76 -9.55 26.29 2.87
CA ASN A 76 -8.48 26.54 3.84
C ASN A 76 -7.26 25.75 3.37
N LYS A 77 -6.18 26.46 3.08
CA LYS A 77 -5.02 25.85 2.44
C LYS A 77 -3.73 26.33 3.05
N THR A 78 -3.01 25.39 3.60
CA THR A 78 -1.64 25.54 4.10
C THR A 78 -0.73 24.73 3.19
N LEU A 79 0.30 25.38 2.66
CA LEU A 79 1.26 24.74 1.77
C LEU A 79 2.64 24.76 2.40
N VAL A 80 3.38 23.67 2.22
CA VAL A 80 4.80 23.55 2.55
C VAL A 80 5.56 23.02 1.35
N THR A 81 6.84 23.36 1.24
CA THR A 81 7.67 22.89 0.12
C THR A 81 8.44 21.63 0.49
N TYR A 82 8.04 20.49 -0.07
CA TYR A 82 8.71 19.19 0.12
C TYR A 82 9.28 18.70 -1.22
N ASP A 83 10.59 18.50 -1.27
CA ASP A 83 11.31 18.01 -2.46
C ASP A 83 10.93 18.73 -3.76
N THR A 84 10.91 20.07 -3.71
CA THR A 84 10.48 21.00 -4.79
C THR A 84 8.99 20.99 -5.14
N LEU A 85 8.20 20.10 -4.54
CA LEU A 85 6.75 20.05 -4.67
C LEU A 85 6.10 20.89 -3.57
N GLN A 86 4.99 21.55 -3.91
CA GLN A 86 4.13 22.17 -2.90
C GLN A 86 3.09 21.15 -2.43
N MET A 87 3.19 20.79 -1.15
CA MET A 87 2.31 19.86 -0.47
C MET A 87 1.34 20.62 0.42
N GLY A 88 0.07 20.24 0.34
CA GLY A 88 -0.96 20.65 1.28
C GLY A 88 -0.78 19.93 2.61
N VAL A 89 -0.75 20.69 3.69
CA VAL A 89 -0.73 20.19 5.06
C VAL A 89 -1.90 20.78 5.85
N ASP A 90 -2.30 20.13 6.93
CA ASP A 90 -3.23 20.76 7.86
C ASP A 90 -2.48 21.89 8.62
N GLY A 91 -3.04 23.10 8.61
CA GLY A 91 -2.40 24.28 9.19
C GLY A 91 -2.29 24.29 10.72
N THR A 92 -2.90 23.33 11.43
CA THR A 92 -2.84 23.24 12.89
C THR A 92 -1.89 22.14 13.35
N ILE A 93 -1.82 21.04 12.60
CA ILE A 93 -1.07 19.82 12.98
C ILE A 93 0.14 19.52 12.08
N GLY A 94 0.19 20.10 10.87
CA GLY A 94 1.35 20.03 9.97
C GLY A 94 1.50 18.74 9.18
N TYR A 95 0.50 17.86 9.17
CA TYR A 95 0.56 16.59 8.44
C TYR A 95 0.04 16.72 7.01
N PRO A 96 0.62 15.97 6.05
CA PRO A 96 0.23 16.03 4.64
C PRO A 96 -1.20 15.54 4.44
N THR A 97 -1.97 16.31 3.70
CA THR A 97 -3.37 16.01 3.40
C THR A 97 -3.65 16.01 1.91
N ALA A 98 -2.91 16.77 1.11
CA ALA A 98 -3.18 16.85 -0.33
C ALA A 98 -2.01 17.42 -1.12
N ARG A 99 -2.09 17.42 -2.45
CA ARG A 99 -1.22 18.23 -3.31
C ARG A 99 -1.72 19.68 -3.39
N SER A 100 -0.87 20.63 -3.78
CA SER A 100 -1.27 22.03 -4.01
C SER A 100 -2.33 22.26 -5.09
N THR A 101 -2.75 21.24 -5.84
CA THR A 101 -3.85 21.35 -6.80
C THR A 101 -5.22 21.03 -6.20
N GLU A 102 -5.24 20.40 -5.02
CA GLU A 102 -6.48 20.10 -4.31
C GLU A 102 -6.95 21.30 -3.50
N GLY A 103 -8.24 21.28 -3.16
CA GLY A 103 -8.92 22.31 -2.39
C GLY A 103 -8.41 22.41 -0.96
N ASP A 104 -9.24 21.99 -0.01
CA ASP A 104 -8.99 22.19 1.42
C ASP A 104 -7.86 21.28 1.94
N SER A 105 -6.92 21.81 2.71
CA SER A 105 -5.80 21.06 3.28
C SER A 105 -6.03 20.62 4.73
N ARG A 106 -7.22 20.82 5.30
CA ARG A 106 -7.56 20.32 6.63
C ARG A 106 -7.64 18.79 6.64
N ALA A 107 -7.14 18.19 7.71
CA ALA A 107 -7.18 16.74 7.92
C ALA A 107 -8.60 16.19 8.10
N THR A 108 -9.60 17.07 8.33
CA THR A 108 -11.02 16.73 8.40
C THR A 108 -11.73 16.76 7.04
N GLN A 109 -11.01 17.07 5.97
CA GLN A 109 -11.53 17.16 4.61
C GLN A 109 -10.79 16.18 3.69
N MET A 110 -10.36 15.04 4.22
CA MET A 110 -9.68 14.04 3.41
C MET A 110 -10.65 13.41 2.41
N SER A 111 -10.10 12.99 1.28
CA SER A 111 -10.80 12.26 0.23
C SER A 111 -9.90 11.12 -0.23
N LYS A 112 -10.45 10.08 -0.86
CA LYS A 112 -9.61 9.02 -1.46
C LYS A 112 -8.62 9.54 -2.52
N ASN A 113 -9.00 10.60 -3.26
CA ASN A 113 -8.12 11.26 -4.22
C ASN A 113 -6.92 11.90 -3.51
N LYS A 114 -7.18 12.56 -2.38
CA LYS A 114 -6.15 13.14 -1.53
C LYS A 114 -5.23 12.10 -0.92
N CYS A 115 -5.77 10.98 -0.44
CA CYS A 115 -4.97 9.84 0.02
C CYS A 115 -4.02 9.34 -1.07
N GLN A 116 -4.55 9.17 -2.30
CA GLN A 116 -3.75 8.76 -3.45
C GLN A 116 -2.63 9.74 -3.78
N GLN A 117 -2.92 11.04 -3.76
CA GLN A 117 -1.90 12.06 -4.00
C GLN A 117 -0.84 12.11 -2.92
N VAL A 118 -1.23 12.08 -1.64
CA VAL A 118 -0.26 12.02 -0.54
C VAL A 118 0.65 10.80 -0.73
N PHE A 119 0.09 9.63 -1.04
CA PHE A 119 0.87 8.43 -1.32
C PHE A 119 1.86 8.58 -2.49
N ASN A 120 1.43 9.22 -3.58
CA ASN A 120 2.27 9.43 -4.75
C ASN A 120 3.34 10.52 -4.57
N ASP A 121 3.06 11.53 -3.75
CA ASP A 121 3.90 12.72 -3.66
C ASP A 121 4.92 12.63 -2.51
N VAL A 122 4.61 11.95 -1.40
CA VAL A 122 5.57 11.82 -0.29
C VAL A 122 6.60 10.72 -0.54
N LEU A 123 6.25 9.70 -1.34
CA LEU A 123 7.15 8.62 -1.72
C LEU A 123 7.87 8.96 -3.02
N GLN A 124 9.20 8.91 -3.03
CA GLN A 124 10.00 9.16 -4.24
C GLN A 124 9.70 8.18 -5.40
N SER A 125 9.19 6.99 -5.08
CA SER A 125 8.78 5.99 -6.06
C SER A 125 7.60 5.21 -5.47
N ALA A 126 6.44 5.85 -5.47
CA ALA A 126 5.21 5.22 -5.02
C ALA A 126 4.90 3.98 -5.89
N PRO A 127 4.59 2.82 -5.28
CA PRO A 127 4.12 1.66 -6.03
C PRO A 127 2.83 1.95 -6.79
N SER A 128 2.55 1.20 -7.86
CA SER A 128 1.31 1.35 -8.64
C SER A 128 0.09 1.22 -7.74
N ASN A 129 -0.86 2.13 -7.91
CA ASN A 129 -2.02 2.23 -7.05
C ASN A 129 -3.24 2.73 -7.82
N SER A 130 -4.42 2.34 -7.36
CA SER A 130 -5.69 2.81 -7.91
C SER A 130 -6.69 3.16 -6.82
N ILE A 131 -7.57 4.09 -7.15
CA ILE A 131 -8.79 4.47 -6.39
C ILE A 131 -10.05 3.95 -7.08
N GLY A 132 -9.90 3.28 -8.23
CA GLY A 132 -11.00 2.74 -9.02
C GLY A 132 -11.70 1.58 -8.32
N ALA A 133 -12.77 1.11 -8.94
CA ALA A 133 -13.66 0.07 -8.40
C ALA A 133 -13.84 -1.11 -9.36
N LEU A 134 -13.06 -1.17 -10.45
CA LEU A 134 -13.13 -2.25 -11.42
C LEU A 134 -12.14 -3.37 -11.07
N GLN A 135 -12.37 -4.57 -11.59
CA GLN A 135 -11.46 -5.70 -11.40
C GLN A 135 -10.07 -5.41 -11.98
N ALA A 136 -10.00 -4.70 -13.12
CA ALA A 136 -8.75 -4.27 -13.72
C ALA A 136 -7.92 -3.39 -12.77
N ASP A 137 -8.57 -2.54 -11.96
CA ASP A 137 -7.87 -1.69 -11.00
C ASP A 137 -7.12 -2.51 -9.94
N VAL A 138 -7.68 -3.64 -9.53
CA VAL A 138 -7.06 -4.53 -8.53
C VAL A 138 -5.99 -5.43 -9.16
N GLN A 139 -6.17 -5.82 -10.42
CA GLN A 139 -5.23 -6.70 -11.11
C GLN A 139 -3.97 -5.97 -11.60
N ASP A 140 -4.11 -4.71 -12.04
CA ASP A 140 -3.02 -3.95 -12.66
C ASP A 140 -2.20 -3.13 -11.66
N ASN A 141 -2.67 -2.99 -10.42
CA ASN A 141 -2.05 -2.16 -9.40
C ASN A 141 -1.63 -2.97 -8.17
N ARG A 142 -0.60 -2.49 -7.46
CA ARG A 142 -0.12 -3.11 -6.22
C ARG A 142 -0.97 -2.71 -5.01
N TYR A 143 -1.45 -1.46 -4.98
CA TYR A 143 -2.27 -0.95 -3.89
C TYR A 143 -3.64 -0.46 -4.36
N LEU A 144 -4.66 -0.73 -3.55
CA LEU A 144 -5.99 -0.15 -3.68
C LEU A 144 -6.21 0.85 -2.54
N ILE A 145 -6.61 2.07 -2.89
CA ILE A 145 -6.74 3.17 -1.94
C ILE A 145 -8.22 3.41 -1.65
N ARG A 146 -8.54 3.46 -0.36
CA ARG A 146 -9.87 3.78 0.17
C ARG A 146 -9.77 4.80 1.29
N LEU A 147 -10.91 5.39 1.60
CA LEU A 147 -11.06 6.30 2.72
C LEU A 147 -12.09 5.74 3.69
N ASP A 148 -11.80 5.82 4.97
CA ASP A 148 -12.78 5.68 6.04
C ASP A 148 -13.13 7.08 6.58
N GLU A 149 -14.27 7.60 6.15
CA GLU A 149 -14.75 8.94 6.55
C GLU A 149 -15.31 8.89 7.96
N ASN A 150 -14.61 9.51 8.91
CA ASN A 150 -14.95 9.46 10.33
C ASN A 150 -15.01 10.86 10.94
N SER A 151 -15.81 11.75 10.34
CA SER A 151 -16.21 13.07 10.88
C SER A 151 -15.15 13.73 11.77
N GLY A 152 -13.96 13.95 11.22
CA GLY A 152 -12.83 14.55 11.93
C GLY A 152 -11.68 13.61 12.26
N ASN A 153 -11.80 12.31 12.00
CA ASN A 153 -10.75 11.28 12.10
C ASN A 153 -10.65 10.48 10.80
N ASP A 154 -10.77 11.15 9.67
CA ASP A 154 -10.72 10.51 8.35
C ASP A 154 -9.42 9.72 8.19
N GLN A 155 -9.52 8.48 7.72
CA GLN A 155 -8.39 7.55 7.67
C GLN A 155 -8.20 7.04 6.24
N CYS A 156 -7.02 7.24 5.69
CA CYS A 156 -6.65 6.63 4.42
C CYS A 156 -6.29 5.16 4.65
N ILE A 157 -6.78 4.28 3.79
CA ILE A 157 -6.50 2.85 3.84
C ILE A 157 -5.85 2.44 2.53
N TYR A 158 -4.69 1.80 2.62
CA TYR A 158 -3.91 1.29 1.50
C TYR A 158 -3.88 -0.23 1.56
N TYR A 159 -4.75 -0.88 0.79
CA TYR A 159 -4.81 -2.34 0.72
C TYR A 159 -3.80 -2.89 -0.27
N LEU A 160 -3.11 -3.98 0.09
CA LEU A 160 -2.34 -4.77 -0.87
C LEU A 160 -3.31 -5.56 -1.75
N THR A 161 -3.27 -5.37 -3.07
CA THR A 161 -4.24 -5.97 -4.00
C THR A 161 -4.20 -7.49 -4.02
N ASN A 162 -3.02 -8.11 -3.80
CA ASN A 162 -2.88 -9.55 -3.66
C ASN A 162 -3.75 -10.16 -2.54
N SER A 163 -4.07 -9.38 -1.51
CA SER A 163 -4.89 -9.82 -0.38
C SER A 163 -6.40 -9.64 -0.61
N LEU A 164 -6.81 -9.09 -1.77
CA LEU A 164 -8.20 -8.72 -2.04
C LEU A 164 -8.94 -9.77 -2.86
N ASP A 165 -10.22 -9.97 -2.55
CA ASP A 165 -11.14 -10.69 -3.41
C ASP A 165 -11.60 -9.80 -4.58
N ILE A 166 -11.23 -10.18 -5.80
CA ILE A 166 -11.58 -9.47 -7.03
C ILE A 166 -13.08 -9.40 -7.30
N ASN A 167 -13.87 -10.30 -6.71
CA ASN A 167 -15.32 -10.30 -6.86
C ASN A 167 -16.00 -9.43 -5.80
N ASN A 168 -15.28 -9.04 -4.76
CA ASN A 168 -15.79 -8.26 -3.64
C ASN A 168 -14.77 -7.17 -3.24
N ILE A 169 -14.52 -6.26 -4.18
CA ILE A 169 -13.55 -5.18 -4.01
C ILE A 169 -14.03 -4.27 -2.85
N PRO A 170 -13.16 -3.97 -1.86
CA PRO A 170 -13.51 -3.06 -0.78
C PRO A 170 -14.01 -1.71 -1.32
N VAL A 171 -15.08 -1.19 -0.71
CA VAL A 171 -15.56 0.18 -0.90
C VAL A 171 -15.00 1.08 0.21
N ASP A 172 -15.20 2.39 0.07
CA ASP A 172 -14.86 3.36 1.12
C ASP A 172 -15.61 3.01 2.43
N GLY A 173 -14.95 3.19 3.57
CA GLY A 173 -15.40 2.80 4.91
C GLY A 173 -14.33 2.01 5.69
N THR A 174 -14.78 1.28 6.70
CA THR A 174 -13.90 0.56 7.64
C THR A 174 -13.08 -0.55 6.97
N ILE A 175 -11.93 -0.86 7.59
CA ILE A 175 -11.01 -1.91 7.14
C ILE A 175 -11.75 -3.25 6.99
N LYS A 176 -11.62 -3.90 5.84
CA LYS A 176 -12.21 -5.21 5.59
C LYS A 176 -11.38 -6.32 6.24
N ALA A 177 -12.06 -7.30 6.86
CA ALA A 177 -11.41 -8.45 7.45
C ALA A 177 -10.68 -9.31 6.39
N ASN A 178 -9.61 -10.00 6.80
CA ASN A 178 -8.76 -10.84 5.93
C ASN A 178 -8.12 -10.07 4.77
N THR A 179 -7.82 -8.79 4.97
CA THR A 179 -7.08 -7.98 3.99
C THR A 179 -5.84 -7.44 4.65
N ARG A 180 -4.78 -7.26 3.85
CA ARG A 180 -3.49 -6.77 4.32
C ARG A 180 -3.22 -5.38 3.77
N GLY A 181 -2.52 -4.57 4.53
CA GLY A 181 -2.18 -3.22 4.10
C GLY A 181 -1.70 -2.35 5.24
N PHE A 182 -1.81 -1.04 5.05
CA PHE A 182 -1.55 -0.09 6.11
C PHE A 182 -2.48 1.11 5.99
N THR A 183 -2.58 1.88 7.07
CA THR A 183 -3.44 3.04 7.16
C THR A 183 -2.67 4.28 7.55
N TYR A 184 -3.24 5.43 7.23
CA TYR A 184 -2.71 6.73 7.55
C TYR A 184 -3.80 7.61 8.16
N LEU A 185 -3.53 8.12 9.35
CA LEU A 185 -4.39 9.06 10.05
C LEU A 185 -3.77 10.45 9.94
N PRO A 186 -4.28 11.36 9.09
CA PRO A 186 -3.73 12.69 8.91
C PRO A 186 -3.88 13.57 10.16
N GLN A 187 -4.83 13.28 11.05
CA GLN A 187 -4.98 13.98 12.33
C GLN A 187 -3.79 13.80 13.26
N THR A 188 -3.16 12.62 13.24
CA THR A 188 -2.09 12.24 14.17
C THR A 188 -0.77 11.98 13.48
N GLY A 189 -0.77 11.88 12.14
CA GLY A 189 0.37 11.45 11.33
C GLY A 189 0.68 9.97 11.46
N GLN A 190 -0.16 9.21 12.14
CA GLN A 190 0.12 7.83 12.48
C GLN A 190 -0.04 6.93 11.26
N VAL A 191 0.91 6.02 11.09
CA VAL A 191 0.88 4.97 10.08
C VAL A 191 0.80 3.62 10.81
N LEU A 192 -0.19 2.79 10.46
CA LEU A 192 -0.45 1.51 11.12
C LEU A 192 -0.58 0.40 10.08
N VAL A 193 0.19 -0.66 10.23
CA VAL A 193 0.08 -1.87 9.40
C VAL A 193 -1.02 -2.77 9.96
N PHE A 194 -1.78 -3.43 9.08
CA PHE A 194 -2.80 -4.41 9.43
C PHE A 194 -2.74 -5.60 8.48
N ASN A 195 -3.11 -6.78 9.01
CA ASN A 195 -3.02 -8.06 8.33
C ASN A 195 -4.31 -8.87 8.45
#